data_AF-A0A365PIN8-F1
#
_entry.id   AF-A0A365PIN8-F1
#
_cell.length_a   1.000
_cell.length_b   1.000
_cell.length_c   1.000
_cell.angle_alpha   90.00
_cell.angle_beta   90.00
_cell.angle_gamma   90.00
#
_symmetry.space_group_name_H-M   'P 1'
#
loop_
_entity.id
_entity.type
_entity.pdbx_description
1 polymer ?
#
loop_
_entity_poly.entity_id
_entity_poly.type
_entity_poly.pdbx_seq_one_letter_code
_entity_poly.pdbx_strand_id
1 'polypeptide(L)'
;MVSVGDLVDRGQENLECLSLINEPWFKAIRGNHEQMCIEATFDNEMKEMHAYHGGDWLYKLPTVQQQIVVEQCLNLPIILEIHHNNKVYGFVHADIHINDWDNFKQEVLKNNYFIEGEQSAMQIALWHRGRVRFSTYNPIYKTVTGVDEIYFGHTVVKEPVKHQNCFFIDTGAVFGGPLTILEL
;
A
#
# COMPACT_ATOMS: atom_id res chain seq x y z
N MET A 1 -10.70 -11.97 -2.44
CA MET A 1 -10.63 -10.63 -1.81
C MET A 1 -9.24 -10.07 -2.02
N VAL A 2 -9.12 -8.76 -2.28
CA VAL A 2 -7.83 -8.08 -2.47
C VAL A 2 -7.74 -6.91 -1.48
N SER A 3 -6.68 -6.87 -0.68
CA SER A 3 -6.35 -5.75 0.21
C SER A 3 -5.33 -4.83 -0.45
N VAL A 4 -5.47 -3.52 -0.18
CA VAL A 4 -4.55 -2.45 -0.61
C VAL A 4 -3.35 -2.25 0.34
N GLY A 5 -3.13 -3.17 1.29
CA GLY A 5 -2.01 -3.12 2.25
C GLY A 5 -2.38 -2.46 3.59
N ASP A 6 -1.38 -2.17 4.41
CA ASP A 6 -1.53 -1.69 5.80
C ASP A 6 -2.45 -2.61 6.63
N LEU A 7 -2.09 -3.89 6.64
CA LEU A 7 -2.72 -4.92 7.46
C LEU A 7 -2.27 -4.85 8.93
N VAL A 8 -1.13 -4.22 9.18
CA VAL A 8 -0.54 -4.08 10.51
C VAL A 8 -0.44 -2.63 10.96
N ASP A 9 -0.13 -2.47 12.24
CA ASP A 9 0.02 -1.24 13.02
C ASP A 9 -1.30 -0.53 13.33
N ARG A 10 -1.24 0.31 14.38
CA ARG A 10 -2.33 1.15 14.93
C ARG A 10 -3.51 0.37 15.54
N GLY A 11 -3.90 -0.76 14.95
CA GLY A 11 -4.93 -1.67 15.44
C GLY A 11 -4.45 -2.59 16.56
N GLN A 12 -5.37 -3.41 17.08
CA GLN A 12 -5.08 -4.36 18.16
C GLN A 12 -4.74 -5.77 17.65
N GLU A 13 -5.33 -6.17 16.52
CA GLU A 13 -5.30 -7.54 15.97
C GLU A 13 -4.30 -7.68 14.81
N ASN A 14 -3.07 -7.18 15.02
CA ASN A 14 -2.05 -7.07 13.96
C ASN A 14 -1.65 -8.44 13.38
N LEU A 15 -1.48 -9.45 14.24
CA LEU A 15 -1.10 -10.80 13.80
C LEU A 15 -2.25 -11.48 13.05
N GLU A 16 -3.48 -11.28 13.52
CA GLU A 16 -4.68 -11.83 12.93
C GLU A 16 -4.93 -11.23 11.54
N CYS A 17 -4.85 -9.91 11.41
CA CYS A 17 -4.96 -9.22 10.12
C CYS A 17 -3.87 -9.67 9.13
N LEU A 18 -2.60 -9.75 9.57
CA LEU A 18 -1.52 -10.22 8.72
C LEU A 18 -1.70 -11.71 8.35
N SER A 19 -2.24 -12.53 9.26
CA SER A 19 -2.43 -13.96 9.00
C SER A 19 -3.38 -14.25 7.83
N LEU A 20 -4.26 -13.30 7.47
CA LEU A 20 -5.15 -13.40 6.32
C LEU A 20 -4.41 -13.64 5.01
N ILE A 21 -3.14 -13.19 4.87
CA ILE A 21 -2.36 -13.42 3.64
C ILE A 21 -2.09 -14.90 3.37
N ASN A 22 -2.22 -15.76 4.38
CA ASN A 22 -2.05 -17.21 4.26
C ASN A 22 -3.32 -17.89 3.74
N GLU A 23 -4.46 -17.18 3.70
CA GLU A 23 -5.72 -17.71 3.23
C GLU A 23 -5.80 -17.70 1.70
N PRO A 24 -6.25 -18.79 1.05
CA PRO A 24 -6.25 -18.89 -0.42
C PRO A 24 -7.19 -17.88 -1.09
N TRP A 25 -8.20 -17.40 -0.37
CA TRP A 25 -9.21 -16.45 -0.84
C TRP A 25 -8.80 -14.98 -0.64
N PHE A 26 -7.66 -14.72 0.01
CA PHE A 26 -7.18 -13.37 0.31
C PHE A 26 -5.85 -13.10 -0.39
N LYS A 27 -5.77 -11.92 -1.01
CA LYS A 27 -4.55 -11.38 -1.60
C LYS A 27 -4.32 -10.00 -1.01
N ALA A 28 -3.07 -9.62 -0.83
CA ALA A 28 -2.71 -8.28 -0.37
C ALA A 28 -1.50 -7.79 -1.15
N ILE A 29 -1.40 -6.47 -1.27
CA ILE A 29 -0.16 -5.78 -1.65
C ILE A 29 0.52 -5.22 -0.40
N ARG A 30 1.80 -4.90 -0.49
CA ARG A 30 2.56 -4.29 0.60
C ARG A 30 2.15 -2.83 0.78
N GLY A 31 1.78 -2.45 2.00
CA GLY A 31 1.61 -1.07 2.42
C GLY A 31 2.88 -0.47 3.01
N ASN A 32 2.81 0.81 3.37
CA ASN A 32 3.96 1.47 4.00
C ASN A 32 4.21 0.97 5.42
N HIS A 33 3.18 0.49 6.12
CA HIS A 33 3.33 -0.12 7.44
C HIS A 33 4.05 -1.47 7.38
N GLU A 34 3.73 -2.32 6.39
CA GLU A 34 4.53 -3.53 6.13
C GLU A 34 5.97 -3.20 5.71
N GLN A 35 6.18 -2.12 4.95
CA GLN A 35 7.52 -1.66 4.59
C GLN A 35 8.32 -1.20 5.84
N MET A 36 7.71 -0.48 6.77
CA MET A 36 8.34 -0.08 8.04
C MET A 36 8.73 -1.29 8.90
N CYS A 37 7.93 -2.36 8.92
CA CYS A 37 8.31 -3.61 9.58
C CYS A 37 9.63 -4.17 9.03
N ILE A 38 9.81 -4.13 7.70
CA ILE A 38 11.04 -4.59 7.03
C ILE A 38 12.21 -3.66 7.36
N GLU A 39 12.01 -2.34 7.24
CA GLU A 39 13.05 -1.33 7.44
C GLU A 39 13.54 -1.28 8.90
N ALA A 40 12.66 -1.55 9.86
CA ALA A 40 13.00 -1.66 11.28
C ALA A 40 14.07 -2.73 11.61
N THR A 41 14.37 -3.63 10.67
CA THR A 41 15.45 -4.62 10.84
C THR A 41 16.84 -4.09 10.54
N PHE A 42 16.96 -2.93 9.89
CA PHE A 42 18.26 -2.39 9.45
C PHE A 42 19.00 -1.66 10.56
N ASP A 43 18.30 -0.84 11.36
CA ASP A 43 18.88 -0.12 12.48
C ASP A 43 17.82 0.33 13.51
N ASN A 44 18.30 0.88 14.63
CA ASN A 44 17.44 1.35 15.72
C ASN A 44 16.64 2.62 15.37
N GLU A 45 17.11 3.46 14.44
CA GLU A 45 16.39 4.69 14.08
C GLU A 45 15.13 4.33 13.30
N MET A 46 15.22 3.40 12.34
CA MET A 46 14.07 2.85 11.62
C MET A 46 13.11 2.13 12.57
N LYS A 47 13.65 1.42 13.57
CA LYS A 47 12.86 0.78 14.61
C LYS A 47 12.04 1.79 15.42
N GLU A 48 12.67 2.88 15.86
CA GLU A 48 12.04 3.98 16.60
C GLU A 48 11.00 4.71 15.74
N MET A 49 11.29 4.93 14.46
CA MET A 49 10.35 5.52 13.51
C MET A 49 9.10 4.64 13.33
N HIS A 50 9.28 3.33 13.14
CA HIS A 50 8.16 2.39 13.04
C HIS A 50 7.34 2.34 14.35
N ALA A 51 8.00 2.30 15.52
CA ALA A 51 7.32 2.39 16.82
C ALA A 51 6.44 3.65 16.92
N TYR A 52 7.00 4.81 16.55
CA TYR A 52 6.28 6.08 16.55
C TYR A 52 5.03 6.07 15.65
N HIS A 53 5.07 5.30 14.56
CA HIS A 53 3.94 5.11 13.64
C HIS A 53 2.98 3.97 14.03
N GLY A 54 3.13 3.37 15.22
CA GLY A 54 2.22 2.35 15.74
C GLY A 54 2.75 0.92 15.71
N GLY A 55 4.03 0.73 15.35
CA GLY A 55 4.71 -0.56 15.22
C GLY A 55 5.20 -1.20 16.51
N ASP A 56 4.97 -0.58 17.68
CA ASP A 56 5.47 -1.05 18.98
C ASP A 56 5.07 -2.50 19.34
N TRP A 57 3.96 -2.99 18.75
CA TRP A 57 3.48 -4.35 18.97
C TRP A 57 4.50 -5.40 18.49
N LEU A 58 5.17 -5.15 17.36
CA LEU A 58 6.12 -6.08 16.76
C LEU A 58 7.25 -6.39 17.74
N TYR A 59 7.78 -5.38 18.40
CA TYR A 59 8.94 -5.52 19.29
C TYR A 59 8.63 -6.19 20.63
N LYS A 60 7.35 -6.33 20.96
CA LYS A 60 6.88 -7.08 22.14
C LYS A 60 6.77 -8.57 21.87
N LEU A 61 6.83 -8.99 20.61
CA LEU A 61 6.80 -10.40 20.23
C LEU A 61 8.15 -11.08 20.47
N PRO A 62 8.18 -12.41 20.64
CA PRO A 62 9.42 -13.18 20.56
C PRO A 62 10.14 -12.95 19.23
N THR A 63 11.48 -12.92 19.26
CA THR A 63 12.31 -12.64 18.06
C THR A 63 11.97 -13.51 16.86
N VAL A 64 11.65 -14.79 17.07
CA VAL A 64 11.23 -15.71 15.99
C VAL A 64 9.93 -15.25 15.32
N GLN A 65 8.96 -14.78 16.10
CA GLN A 65 7.71 -14.25 15.53
C GLN A 65 7.94 -12.94 14.80
N GLN A 66 8.84 -12.07 15.28
CA GLN A 66 9.22 -10.85 14.56
C GLN A 66 9.79 -11.18 13.17
N GLN A 67 10.68 -12.18 13.08
CA GLN A 67 11.25 -12.64 11.81
C GLN A 67 10.18 -13.17 10.85
N ILE A 68 9.22 -13.95 11.35
CA ILE A 68 8.09 -14.46 10.54
C ILE A 68 7.26 -13.29 9.99
N VAL A 69 6.92 -12.30 10.82
CA VAL A 69 6.17 -11.12 10.38
C VAL A 69 6.94 -10.37 9.30
N VAL A 70 8.23 -10.10 9.50
CA VAL A 70 9.06 -9.40 8.51
C VAL A 70 9.13 -10.17 7.20
N GLU A 71 9.30 -11.50 7.25
CA GLU A 71 9.32 -12.35 6.05
C GLU A 71 7.97 -12.32 5.31
N GLN A 72 6.86 -12.35 6.04
CA GLN A 72 5.52 -12.20 5.47
C GLN A 72 5.36 -10.84 4.77
N CYS A 73 5.76 -9.74 5.40
CA CYS A 73 5.74 -8.41 4.80
C CYS A 73 6.63 -8.32 3.54
N LEU A 74 7.81 -8.95 3.58
CA LEU A 74 8.75 -8.98 2.46
C LEU A 74 8.22 -9.75 1.25
N ASN A 75 7.39 -10.77 1.47
CA ASN A 75 6.80 -11.56 0.39
C ASN A 75 5.58 -10.92 -0.27
N LEU A 76 5.05 -9.81 0.28
CA LEU A 76 3.95 -9.08 -0.34
C LEU A 76 4.42 -8.30 -1.58
N PRO A 77 3.67 -8.35 -2.69
CA PRO A 77 3.98 -7.59 -3.90
C PRO A 77 3.68 -6.10 -3.70
N ILE A 78 4.43 -5.22 -4.37
CA ILE A 78 4.19 -3.76 -4.36
C ILE A 78 3.00 -3.38 -5.24
N ILE A 79 2.85 -4.08 -6.36
CA ILE A 79 1.77 -3.91 -7.33
C ILE A 79 1.11 -5.26 -7.55
N LEU A 80 -0.22 -5.28 -7.61
CA LEU A 80 -0.99 -6.41 -8.11
C LEU A 80 -1.84 -5.98 -9.30
N GLU A 81 -1.87 -6.82 -10.33
CA GLU A 81 -2.74 -6.65 -11.49
C GLU A 81 -3.65 -7.87 -11.60
N ILE A 82 -4.95 -7.63 -11.82
CA ILE A 82 -5.95 -8.68 -11.97
C ILE A 82 -6.73 -8.44 -13.26
N HIS A 83 -6.86 -9.50 -14.05
CA HIS A 83 -7.72 -9.54 -15.23
C HIS A 83 -9.03 -10.21 -14.83
N HIS A 84 -10.15 -9.48 -14.91
CA HIS A 84 -11.46 -9.98 -14.53
C HIS A 84 -12.55 -9.33 -15.39
N ASN A 85 -13.53 -10.10 -15.86
CA ASN A 85 -14.64 -9.60 -16.69
C ASN A 85 -14.22 -8.70 -17.87
N ASN A 86 -13.15 -9.07 -18.58
CA ASN A 86 -12.54 -8.30 -19.68
C ASN A 86 -12.02 -6.90 -19.30
N LYS A 87 -11.77 -6.66 -18.01
CA LYS A 87 -11.12 -5.47 -17.49
C LYS A 87 -9.80 -5.81 -16.79
N VAL A 88 -8.92 -4.82 -16.74
CA VAL A 88 -7.66 -4.85 -16.00
C VAL A 88 -7.78 -3.96 -14.77
N TYR A 89 -7.60 -4.56 -13.60
CA TYR A 89 -7.64 -3.89 -12.30
C TYR A 89 -6.24 -3.83 -11.70
N GLY A 90 -5.78 -2.63 -11.38
CA GLY A 90 -4.53 -2.37 -10.69
C GLY A 90 -4.74 -2.14 -9.19
N PHE A 91 -3.80 -2.60 -8.38
CA PHE A 91 -3.78 -2.33 -6.94
C PHE A 91 -2.39 -1.81 -6.58
N VAL A 92 -2.35 -0.63 -5.98
CA VAL A 92 -1.13 0.04 -5.51
C VAL A 92 -1.47 0.70 -4.19
N HIS A 93 -0.60 0.62 -3.19
CA HIS A 93 -0.96 1.05 -1.85
C HIS A 93 -1.29 2.54 -1.76
N ALA A 94 -0.41 3.41 -2.27
CA ALA A 94 -0.49 4.86 -2.06
C ALA A 94 -0.76 5.69 -3.31
N ASP A 95 0.09 5.59 -4.34
CA ASP A 95 -0.05 6.42 -5.54
C ASP A 95 0.68 5.90 -6.79
N ILE A 96 0.40 6.53 -7.92
CA ILE A 96 1.05 6.38 -9.21
C ILE A 96 1.29 7.75 -9.86
N HIS A 97 2.56 8.12 -10.06
CA HIS A 97 2.94 9.42 -10.64
C HIS A 97 2.97 9.44 -12.17
N ILE A 98 3.05 8.28 -12.82
CA ILE A 98 3.07 8.13 -14.28
C ILE A 98 1.67 7.79 -14.76
N ASN A 99 1.16 8.48 -15.78
CA ASN A 99 -0.16 8.16 -16.35
C ASN A 99 -0.11 7.00 -17.36
N ASP A 100 0.79 6.03 -17.14
CA ASP A 100 0.98 4.83 -17.95
C ASP A 100 1.29 3.65 -17.02
N TRP A 101 0.39 2.67 -17.00
CA TRP A 101 0.43 1.54 -16.06
C TRP A 101 1.62 0.62 -16.28
N ASP A 102 1.93 0.30 -17.54
CA ASP A 102 3.04 -0.60 -17.86
C ASP A 102 4.38 0.04 -17.53
N ASN A 103 4.55 1.32 -17.86
CA ASN A 103 5.76 2.07 -17.50
C ASN A 103 5.93 2.13 -15.98
N PHE A 104 4.87 2.43 -15.23
CA PHE A 104 4.95 2.42 -13.76
C PHE A 104 5.36 1.06 -13.19
N LYS A 105 4.79 -0.04 -13.71
CA LYS A 105 5.22 -1.40 -13.34
C LYS A 105 6.70 -1.61 -13.61
N GLN A 106 7.21 -1.19 -14.77
CA GLN A 106 8.63 -1.31 -15.10
C GLN A 106 9.52 -0.50 -14.14
N GLU A 107 9.13 0.72 -13.78
CA GLU A 107 9.89 1.54 -12.82
C GLU A 107 9.90 0.92 -11.41
N VAL A 108 8.79 0.34 -10.95
CA VAL A 108 8.75 -0.40 -9.68
C VAL A 108 9.62 -1.66 -9.74
N LEU A 109 9.61 -2.40 -10.85
CA LEU A 109 10.42 -3.62 -11.03
C LEU A 109 11.94 -3.35 -11.02
N LYS A 110 12.38 -2.13 -11.32
CA LYS A 110 13.80 -1.75 -11.14
C LYS A 110 14.24 -1.85 -9.67
N ASN A 111 13.29 -1.87 -8.73
CA ASN A 111 13.51 -2.00 -7.29
C ASN A 111 14.49 -0.94 -6.72
N ASN A 112 14.51 0.24 -7.36
CA ASN A 112 15.28 1.37 -6.88
C ASN A 112 14.46 2.08 -5.80
N TYR A 113 14.86 1.95 -4.54
CA TYR A 113 14.17 2.65 -3.46
C TYR A 113 14.63 4.11 -3.32
N PHE A 114 15.93 4.36 -3.48
CA PHE A 114 16.54 5.68 -3.39
C PHE A 114 17.02 6.16 -4.76
N ILE A 115 16.57 7.35 -5.16
CA ILE A 115 17.04 8.06 -6.36
C ILE A 115 17.44 9.47 -5.92
N GLU A 116 18.56 9.98 -6.42
CA GLU A 116 19.05 11.31 -6.04
C GLU A 116 18.09 12.40 -6.52
N GLY A 117 17.65 13.26 -5.59
CA GLY A 117 16.84 14.44 -5.90
C GLY A 117 15.35 14.19 -6.21
N GLU A 118 14.89 12.93 -6.26
CA GLU A 118 13.52 12.58 -6.64
C GLU A 118 12.98 11.40 -5.83
N GLN A 119 11.65 11.28 -5.73
CA GLN A 119 11.03 10.08 -5.16
C GLN A 119 11.02 8.95 -6.20
N SER A 120 11.48 7.76 -5.79
CA SER A 120 11.42 6.59 -6.66
C SER A 120 9.99 6.09 -6.88
N ALA A 121 9.76 5.30 -7.93
CA ALA A 121 8.46 4.65 -8.13
C ALA A 121 8.04 3.76 -6.95
N MET A 122 9.01 3.12 -6.28
CA MET A 122 8.81 2.37 -5.03
C MET A 122 8.31 3.26 -3.90
N GLN A 123 8.99 4.38 -3.66
CA GLN A 123 8.57 5.33 -2.64
C GLN A 123 7.19 5.94 -2.96
N ILE A 124 6.91 6.17 -4.25
CA ILE A 124 5.63 6.70 -4.69
C ILE A 124 4.49 5.69 -4.47
N ALA A 125 4.72 4.42 -4.81
CA ALA A 125 3.76 3.34 -4.60
C ALA A 125 3.38 3.14 -3.13
N LEU A 126 4.28 3.47 -2.20
CA LEU A 126 4.10 3.24 -0.77
C LEU A 126 3.73 4.50 0.03
N TRP A 127 4.19 5.69 -0.35
CA TRP A 127 4.12 6.86 0.55
C TRP A 127 3.48 8.11 -0.04
N HIS A 128 3.34 8.17 -1.37
CA HIS A 128 2.92 9.40 -2.03
C HIS A 128 1.41 9.64 -1.89
N ARG A 129 1.00 10.91 -1.95
CA ARG A 129 -0.39 11.34 -1.74
C ARG A 129 -0.82 12.36 -2.78
N GLY A 130 -0.15 12.38 -3.93
CA GLY A 130 -0.26 13.43 -4.92
C GLY A 130 -1.60 13.38 -5.64
N ARG A 131 -1.95 12.25 -6.23
CA ARG A 131 -3.15 12.10 -7.05
C ARG A 131 -4.42 12.35 -6.25
N VAL A 132 -4.53 11.80 -5.04
CA VAL A 132 -5.68 12.02 -4.15
C VAL A 132 -5.82 13.48 -3.69
N ARG A 133 -4.71 14.19 -3.46
CA ARG A 133 -4.75 15.58 -2.95
C ARG A 133 -4.90 16.61 -4.06
N PHE A 134 -4.33 16.35 -5.24
CA PHE A 134 -4.04 17.38 -6.23
C PHE A 134 -4.72 17.15 -7.59
N SER A 135 -5.30 15.97 -7.86
CA SER A 135 -5.86 15.65 -9.20
C SER A 135 -7.00 16.59 -9.63
N THR A 136 -7.73 17.18 -8.68
CA THR A 136 -8.83 18.11 -9.00
C THR A 136 -8.38 19.44 -9.60
N TYR A 137 -7.12 19.86 -9.42
CA TYR A 137 -6.61 21.15 -9.90
C TYR A 137 -5.24 21.08 -10.59
N ASN A 138 -4.53 19.96 -10.53
CA ASN A 138 -3.27 19.77 -11.22
C ASN A 138 -3.47 18.90 -12.49
N PRO A 139 -3.40 19.49 -13.70
CA PRO A 139 -3.67 18.78 -14.96
C PRO A 139 -2.59 17.76 -15.35
N ILE A 140 -1.51 17.64 -14.57
CA ILE A 140 -0.53 16.56 -14.74
C ILE A 140 -1.15 15.19 -14.45
N TYR A 141 -2.13 15.12 -13.54
CA TYR A 141 -2.83 13.89 -13.21
C TYR A 141 -3.93 13.65 -14.24
N LYS A 142 -3.76 12.60 -15.03
CA LYS A 142 -4.70 12.19 -16.08
C LYS A 142 -5.13 10.76 -15.84
N THR A 143 -6.07 10.28 -16.65
CA THR A 143 -6.39 8.84 -16.72
C THR A 143 -5.12 8.06 -16.98
N VAL A 144 -4.85 7.04 -16.18
CA VAL A 144 -3.72 6.14 -16.37
C VAL A 144 -4.06 5.18 -17.50
N THR A 145 -3.23 5.10 -18.53
CA THR A 145 -3.43 4.17 -19.66
C THR A 145 -2.92 2.76 -19.33
N GLY A 146 -3.44 1.74 -20.02
CA GLY A 146 -3.03 0.34 -19.82
C GLY A 146 -3.72 -0.38 -18.64
N VAL A 147 -4.67 0.28 -17.97
CA VAL A 147 -5.45 -0.27 -16.86
C VAL A 147 -6.83 0.40 -16.82
N ASP A 148 -7.89 -0.36 -16.53
CA ASP A 148 -9.25 0.17 -16.49
C ASP A 148 -9.54 0.92 -15.19
N GLU A 149 -9.10 0.35 -14.05
CA GLU A 149 -9.33 0.90 -12.71
C GLU A 149 -8.13 0.60 -11.80
N ILE A 150 -7.73 1.55 -10.96
CA ILE A 150 -6.67 1.37 -9.97
C ILE A 150 -7.22 1.68 -8.57
N TYR A 151 -6.98 0.79 -7.62
CA TYR A 151 -7.41 0.93 -6.23
C TYR A 151 -6.24 1.21 -5.29
N PHE A 152 -6.41 2.23 -4.45
CA PHE A 152 -5.44 2.73 -3.48
C PHE A 152 -6.03 2.81 -2.08
N GLY A 153 -5.18 2.59 -1.08
CA GLY A 153 -5.45 2.88 0.32
C GLY A 153 -4.70 4.12 0.77
N HIS A 154 -3.97 4.00 1.89
CA HIS A 154 -2.97 4.92 2.43
C HIS A 154 -3.46 6.31 2.89
N THR A 155 -4.18 7.03 2.03
CA THR A 155 -4.71 8.35 2.34
C THR A 155 -6.14 8.22 2.81
N VAL A 156 -6.33 8.39 4.12
CA VAL A 156 -7.66 8.43 4.74
C VAL A 156 -8.52 9.51 4.08
N VAL A 157 -9.64 9.08 3.50
CA VAL A 157 -10.70 9.93 2.94
C VAL A 157 -11.99 9.71 3.73
N LYS A 158 -12.88 10.72 3.74
CA LYS A 158 -14.14 10.62 4.49
C LYS A 158 -15.09 9.55 3.91
N GLU A 159 -15.14 9.47 2.59
CA GLU A 159 -15.90 8.52 1.79
C GLU A 159 -15.02 8.13 0.59
N PRO A 160 -15.23 6.97 -0.06
CA PRO A 160 -14.41 6.56 -1.20
C PRO A 160 -14.40 7.64 -2.29
N VAL A 161 -13.20 8.01 -2.75
CA VAL A 161 -13.02 9.09 -3.73
C VAL A 161 -12.52 8.50 -5.04
N LYS A 162 -13.06 9.01 -6.15
CA LYS A 162 -12.60 8.67 -7.50
C LYS A 162 -12.01 9.89 -8.21
N HIS A 163 -10.83 9.73 -8.79
CA HIS A 163 -10.21 10.68 -9.71
C HIS A 163 -9.80 9.95 -10.98
N GLN A 164 -10.41 10.32 -12.12
CA GLN A 164 -10.25 9.59 -13.38
C GLN A 164 -10.54 8.08 -13.19
N ASN A 165 -9.57 7.20 -13.42
CA ASN A 165 -9.67 5.76 -13.16
C ASN A 165 -9.00 5.31 -11.85
N CYS A 166 -8.68 6.23 -10.94
CA CYS A 166 -8.04 5.96 -9.65
C CYS A 166 -9.04 6.09 -8.51
N PHE A 167 -9.15 5.06 -7.67
CA PHE A 167 -10.10 4.91 -6.58
C PHE A 167 -9.36 4.84 -5.26
N PHE A 168 -9.67 5.77 -4.35
CA PHE A 168 -9.11 5.84 -3.00
C PHE A 168 -10.14 5.34 -2.02
N ILE A 169 -9.85 4.22 -1.36
CA ILE A 169 -10.84 3.46 -0.59
C ILE A 169 -10.54 3.38 0.91
N ASP A 170 -9.43 3.95 1.37
CA ASP A 170 -9.14 4.02 2.80
C ASP A 170 -10.05 5.06 3.48
N THR A 171 -11.08 4.56 4.16
CA THR A 171 -12.02 5.38 4.94
C THR A 171 -11.67 5.46 6.43
N GLY A 172 -10.44 5.08 6.80
CA GLY A 172 -9.91 5.29 8.15
C GLY A 172 -10.53 4.38 9.21
N ALA A 173 -10.68 3.08 8.91
CA ALA A 173 -11.29 2.11 9.82
C ALA A 173 -10.68 2.14 11.24
N VAL A 174 -9.35 2.21 11.33
CA VAL A 174 -8.63 2.26 12.61
C VAL A 174 -8.84 3.59 13.38
N PHE A 175 -9.31 4.64 12.72
CA PHE A 175 -9.65 5.93 13.34
C PHE A 175 -11.14 6.07 13.68
N GLY A 176 -11.89 4.96 13.64
CA GLY A 176 -13.34 4.94 13.89
C GLY A 176 -14.18 5.25 12.66
N GLY A 177 -13.57 5.34 11.47
CA GLY A 177 -14.30 5.34 10.19
C GLY A 177 -14.80 3.94 9.81
N PRO A 178 -15.56 3.80 8.72
CA PRO A 178 -15.96 2.50 8.21
C PRO A 178 -14.79 1.77 7.55
N LEU A 179 -14.87 0.44 7.51
CA LEU A 179 -14.05 -0.38 6.61
C LEU A 179 -14.76 -0.46 5.25
N THR A 180 -14.13 0.07 4.19
CA THR A 180 -14.69 0.05 2.84
C THR A 180 -14.36 -1.26 2.14
N ILE A 181 -15.37 -1.91 1.57
CA ILE A 181 -15.25 -3.07 0.69
C ILE A 181 -16.06 -2.77 -0.57
N LEU A 182 -15.43 -2.91 -1.74
CA LEU A 182 -16.07 -2.71 -3.05
C LEU A 182 -16.16 -4.04 -3.80
N GLU A 183 -17.27 -4.25 -4.49
CA GLU A 183 -17.47 -5.38 -5.42
C GLU A 183 -17.10 -4.92 -6.84
N LEU A 184 -16.34 -5.74 -7.57
CA LEU A 184 -15.77 -5.43 -8.90
C LEU A 184 -16.60 -5.98 -10.06
#